data_AF-A0A1I7RR67-F1
#
_entry.id   AF-A0A1I7RR67-F1
#
_cell.length_a   1.000
_cell.length_b   1.000
_cell.length_c   1.000
_cell.angle_alpha   90.00
_cell.angle_beta   90.00
_cell.angle_gamma   90.00
#
_symmetry.space_group_name_H-M   'P 1'
#
loop_
_entity.id
_entity.type
_entity.pdbx_description
1 polymer ?
#
loop_
_entity_poly.entity_id
_entity_poly.type
_entity_poly.pdbx_seq_one_letter_code
_entity_poly.pdbx_strand_id
1 'polypeptide(L)'
;MHVAHYRVWIYSANLAVILIQLWFIYASSNLLYDPYLRLLPLNESSILIYAITTVIPLQFIACFCGLVGVYFSKRTLVRLYWTLMIPLIIMDTVAAFIWIHTFNDLHTNIGVYLNEMSQAEGQIGDWTEWCNSWNGFLKTNKCCAPKTVEESCWDGLQCDSALPSCHLSLLAWLHGQTDGLAGILYFLLYPLKLTVVFVLREDVMELVTEIFYSNHKGEYK
;
A
#
# COMPACT_ATOMS: atom_id res chain seq x y z
N MET A 1 33.00 14.41 18.25
CA MET A 1 31.71 15.16 18.22
C MET A 1 30.69 14.60 17.22
N HIS A 2 31.04 13.72 16.27
CA HIS A 2 30.10 13.17 15.27
C HIS A 2 29.02 12.19 15.80
N VAL A 3 29.23 11.57 16.97
CA VAL A 3 28.41 10.45 17.46
C VAL A 3 26.99 10.87 17.93
N ALA A 4 26.77 12.14 18.28
CA ALA A 4 25.46 12.60 18.74
C ALA A 4 24.51 12.93 17.57
N HIS A 5 25.04 13.49 16.49
CA HIS A 5 24.22 13.99 15.37
C HIS A 5 23.61 12.88 14.52
N TYR A 6 24.34 11.79 14.26
CA TYR A 6 23.82 10.69 13.44
C TYR A 6 22.67 9.94 14.14
N ARG A 7 22.72 9.78 15.47
CA ARG A 7 21.67 9.13 16.25
C ARG A 7 20.37 9.90 16.25
N VAL A 8 20.46 11.24 16.39
CA VAL A 8 19.31 12.13 16.29
C VAL A 8 18.70 12.06 14.89
N TRP A 9 19.54 11.98 13.86
CA TRP A 9 19.08 11.84 12.49
C TRP A 9 18.32 10.53 12.26
N ILE A 10 18.89 9.38 12.63
CA ILE A 10 18.21 8.07 12.49
C ILE A 10 16.91 8.05 13.29
N TYR A 11 16.91 8.61 14.51
CA TYR A 11 15.70 8.72 15.32
C TYR A 11 14.62 9.55 14.61
N SER A 12 14.98 10.74 14.10
CA SER A 12 14.05 11.62 13.40
C SER A 12 13.52 11.03 12.10
N ALA A 13 14.36 10.35 11.31
CA ALA A 13 13.99 9.72 10.07
C ALA A 13 13.05 8.52 10.32
N ASN A 14 13.39 7.64 11.27
CA ASN A 14 12.52 6.51 11.60
C ASN A 14 11.20 6.96 12.22
N LEU A 15 11.22 8.00 13.05
CA LEU A 15 9.99 8.59 13.59
C LEU A 15 9.12 9.16 12.47
N ALA A 16 9.70 9.88 11.51
CA ALA A 16 8.98 10.39 10.35
C ALA A 16 8.38 9.26 9.50
N VAL A 17 9.15 8.19 9.23
CA VAL A 17 8.65 6.98 8.53
C VAL A 17 7.44 6.40 9.26
N ILE A 18 7.53 6.23 10.58
CA ILE A 18 6.45 5.65 11.39
C ILE A 18 5.19 6.53 11.33
N LEU A 19 5.33 7.85 11.47
CA LEU A 19 4.18 8.77 11.43
C LEU A 19 3.49 8.74 10.06
N ILE A 20 4.27 8.74 8.97
CA ILE A 20 3.72 8.66 7.61
C ILE A 20 3.06 7.29 7.38
N GLN A 21 3.65 6.19 7.88
CA GLN A 21 3.05 4.86 7.81
C GLN A 21 1.74 4.76 8.59
N LEU A 22 1.64 5.33 9.79
CA LEU A 22 0.39 5.33 10.56
C LEU A 22 -0.72 6.06 9.81
N TRP A 23 -0.41 7.22 9.23
CA TRP A 23 -1.35 7.92 8.37
C TRP A 23 -1.73 7.09 7.13
N PHE A 24 -0.76 6.43 6.50
CA PHE A 24 -1.01 5.57 5.34
C PHE A 24 -1.89 4.37 5.70
N ILE A 25 -1.65 3.71 6.84
CA ILE A 25 -2.47 2.61 7.35
C ILE A 25 -3.90 3.10 7.58
N TYR A 26 -4.07 4.27 8.21
CA TYR A 26 -5.40 4.85 8.41
C TYR A 26 -6.12 5.12 7.08
N ALA A 27 -5.46 5.81 6.14
CA ALA A 27 -6.06 6.16 4.85
C ALA A 27 -6.36 4.92 3.97
N SER A 28 -5.44 3.95 3.92
CA SER A 28 -5.66 2.68 3.22
C SER A 28 -6.75 1.84 3.87
N SER A 29 -6.88 1.85 5.21
CA SER A 29 -7.99 1.17 5.90
C SER A 29 -9.33 1.77 5.51
N ASN A 30 -9.44 3.10 5.47
CA ASN A 30 -10.66 3.77 5.02
C ASN A 30 -11.03 3.39 3.58
N LEU A 31 -10.04 3.25 2.69
CA LEU A 31 -10.26 2.78 1.31
C LEU A 31 -10.76 1.32 1.29
N LEU A 32 -10.15 0.43 2.08
CA LEU A 32 -10.53 -0.99 2.14
C LEU A 32 -11.93 -1.22 2.69
N TYR A 33 -12.40 -0.35 3.60
CA TYR A 33 -13.75 -0.41 4.16
C TYR A 33 -14.78 0.39 3.34
N ASP A 34 -14.38 1.09 2.28
CA ASP A 34 -15.31 1.84 1.45
C ASP A 34 -16.20 0.86 0.64
N PRO A 35 -17.54 0.98 0.71
CA PRO A 35 -18.46 0.08 0.00
C PRO A 35 -18.26 0.11 -1.52
N TYR A 36 -17.73 1.19 -2.09
CA TYR A 36 -17.50 1.31 -3.52
C TYR A 36 -16.31 0.49 -4.01
N LEU A 37 -15.39 0.08 -3.14
CA LEU A 37 -14.28 -0.78 -3.53
C LEU A 37 -14.77 -2.15 -4.02
N ARG A 38 -15.89 -2.65 -3.47
CA ARG A 38 -16.54 -3.90 -3.89
C ARG A 38 -17.13 -3.83 -5.31
N LEU A 39 -17.34 -2.63 -5.85
CA LEU A 39 -17.83 -2.45 -7.22
C LEU A 39 -16.72 -2.66 -8.26
N LEU A 40 -15.46 -2.70 -7.82
CA LEU A 40 -14.31 -2.93 -8.68
C LEU A 40 -13.94 -4.41 -8.70
N PRO A 41 -13.36 -4.91 -9.81
CA PRO A 41 -12.90 -6.29 -9.94
C PRO A 41 -11.59 -6.56 -9.17
N LEU A 42 -11.49 -6.00 -7.97
CA LEU A 42 -10.40 -6.23 -7.04
C LEU A 42 -10.85 -7.34 -6.11
N ASN A 43 -10.57 -8.58 -6.49
CA ASN A 43 -10.90 -9.77 -5.69
C ASN A 43 -10.37 -9.60 -4.25
N GLU A 44 -11.02 -10.16 -3.23
CA GLU A 44 -10.53 -10.09 -1.83
C GLU A 44 -9.14 -10.72 -1.67
N SER A 45 -8.79 -11.62 -2.60
CA SER A 45 -7.47 -12.25 -2.73
C SER A 45 -6.52 -11.52 -3.69
N SER A 46 -6.90 -10.33 -4.17
CA SER A 46 -6.05 -9.56 -5.08
C SER A 46 -4.72 -9.27 -4.41
N ILE A 47 -3.65 -9.51 -5.15
CA ILE A 47 -2.27 -9.33 -4.67
C ILE A 47 -2.06 -7.88 -4.19
N LEU A 48 -2.84 -6.93 -4.72
CA LEU A 48 -2.86 -5.53 -4.28
C LEU A 48 -3.36 -5.37 -2.84
N ILE A 49 -4.49 -5.99 -2.49
CA ILE A 49 -5.00 -5.97 -1.10
C ILE A 49 -4.02 -6.68 -0.17
N TYR A 50 -3.44 -7.82 -0.59
CA TYR A 50 -2.42 -8.51 0.18
C TYR A 50 -1.18 -7.64 0.41
N ALA A 51 -0.70 -6.93 -0.60
CA ALA A 51 0.45 -6.03 -0.49
C ALA A 51 0.19 -4.92 0.53
N ILE A 52 -0.98 -4.29 0.51
CA ILE A 52 -1.37 -3.25 1.47
C ILE A 52 -1.49 -3.82 2.89
N THR A 53 -2.15 -4.97 3.05
CA THR A 53 -2.46 -5.56 4.37
C THR A 53 -1.29 -6.29 5.02
N THR A 54 -0.24 -6.65 4.28
CA THR A 54 0.90 -7.41 4.84
C THR A 54 2.23 -6.67 4.79
N VAL A 55 2.58 -6.03 3.67
CA VAL A 55 3.88 -5.36 3.53
C VAL A 55 3.95 -4.15 4.44
N ILE A 56 2.88 -3.35 4.51
CA ILE A 56 2.85 -2.13 5.32
C ILE A 56 2.94 -2.43 6.83
N PRO A 57 2.16 -3.36 7.42
CA PRO A 57 2.34 -3.72 8.83
C PRO A 57 3.71 -4.33 9.14
N LEU A 58 4.25 -5.18 8.26
CA LEU A 58 5.59 -5.72 8.42
C LEU A 58 6.64 -4.60 8.44
N GLN A 59 6.47 -3.61 7.56
CA GLN A 59 7.35 -2.45 7.51
C GLN A 59 7.24 -1.59 8.77
N PHE A 60 6.03 -1.39 9.31
CA PHE A 60 5.82 -0.69 10.57
C PHE A 60 6.56 -1.36 11.73
N ILE A 61 6.46 -2.69 11.84
CA ILE A 61 7.17 -3.47 12.87
C ILE A 61 8.68 -3.33 12.70
N ALA A 62 9.20 -3.39 11.48
CA ALA A 62 10.63 -3.22 11.21
C ALA A 62 11.12 -1.83 11.62
N CYS A 63 10.40 -0.75 11.27
CA CYS A 63 10.74 0.62 11.65
C CYS A 63 10.69 0.84 13.16
N PHE A 64 9.69 0.26 13.84
CA PHE A 64 9.60 0.29 15.30
C PHE A 64 10.78 -0.42 15.96
N CYS A 65 11.15 -1.61 15.48
CA CYS A 65 12.35 -2.33 15.92
C CYS A 65 13.63 -1.50 15.70
N GLY A 66 13.72 -0.77 14.59
CA GLY A 66 14.81 0.17 14.31
C GLY A 66 14.90 1.28 15.36
N LEU A 67 13.78 1.88 15.74
CA LEU A 67 13.72 2.93 16.77
C LEU A 67 14.13 2.41 18.15
N VAL A 68 13.65 1.21 18.52
CA VAL A 68 14.04 0.51 19.74
C VAL A 68 15.54 0.18 19.74
N GLY A 69 16.08 -0.26 18.60
CA GLY A 69 17.50 -0.57 18.44
C GLY A 69 18.42 0.63 18.68
N VAL A 70 18.03 1.80 18.15
CA VAL A 70 18.73 3.06 18.38
C VAL A 70 18.61 3.50 19.84
N TYR A 71 17.42 3.41 20.44
CA TYR A 71 17.18 3.79 21.83
C TYR A 71 18.07 3.00 22.80
N PHE A 72 18.12 1.68 22.67
CA PHE A 72 18.98 0.84 23.50
C PHE A 72 20.47 0.88 23.11
N SER A 73 20.84 1.63 22.07
CA SER A 73 22.21 1.69 21.53
C SER A 73 22.82 0.31 21.22
N LYS A 74 21.97 -0.69 20.92
CA LYS A 74 22.41 -2.05 20.63
C LYS A 74 22.73 -2.19 19.15
N ARG A 75 24.03 -2.26 18.83
CA ARG A 75 24.55 -2.44 17.47
C ARG A 75 23.89 -3.62 16.73
N THR A 76 23.61 -4.73 17.41
CA THR A 76 22.93 -5.90 16.83
C THR A 76 21.51 -5.62 16.35
N LEU A 77 20.73 -4.82 17.09
CA LEU A 77 19.35 -4.46 16.70
C LEU A 77 19.35 -3.53 15.49
N VAL A 78 20.29 -2.58 15.44
CA VAL A 78 20.45 -1.68 14.28
C VAL A 78 20.86 -2.47 13.03
N ARG A 79 21.72 -3.49 13.17
CA ARG A 79 22.06 -4.40 12.06
C ARG A 79 20.86 -5.21 11.59
N LEU A 80 20.13 -5.83 12.51
CA LEU A 80 18.92 -6.59 12.17
C LEU A 80 17.91 -5.70 11.44
N TYR A 81 17.70 -4.48 11.93
CA TYR A 81 16.87 -3.48 11.27
C TYR A 81 17.33 -3.21 9.84
N TRP A 82 18.61 -2.89 9.63
CA TRP A 82 19.17 -2.62 8.30
C TRP A 82 19.00 -3.82 7.35
N THR A 83 19.28 -5.04 7.83
CA THR A 83 19.09 -6.28 7.05
C THR A 83 17.63 -6.51 6.68
N LEU A 84 16.67 -6.16 7.54
CA LEU A 84 15.23 -6.25 7.26
C LEU A 84 14.74 -5.18 6.28
N MET A 85 15.34 -3.98 6.29
CA MET A 85 14.95 -2.87 5.41
C MET A 85 15.23 -3.14 3.93
N ILE A 86 16.30 -3.88 3.61
CA ILE A 86 16.65 -4.23 2.22
C ILE A 86 15.54 -5.04 1.51
N PRO A 87 15.11 -6.21 2.02
CA PRO A 87 14.03 -6.97 1.38
C PRO A 87 12.70 -6.22 1.41
N LEU A 88 12.45 -5.35 2.39
CA LEU A 88 11.25 -4.48 2.41
C LEU A 88 11.23 -3.52 1.21
N ILE A 89 12.35 -2.86 0.91
CA ILE A 89 12.44 -1.97 -0.27
C ILE A 89 12.25 -2.75 -1.58
N ILE A 90 12.75 -3.99 -1.65
CA ILE A 90 12.52 -4.87 -2.80
C ILE A 90 11.03 -5.20 -2.92
N MET A 91 10.36 -5.57 -1.82
CA MET A 91 8.93 -5.84 -1.79
C MET A 91 8.11 -4.60 -2.20
N ASP A 92 8.50 -3.40 -1.76
CA ASP A 92 7.84 -2.15 -2.19
C ASP A 92 7.93 -1.94 -3.70
N THR A 93 9.09 -2.26 -4.27
CA THR A 93 9.35 -2.13 -5.70
C THR A 93 8.49 -3.12 -6.49
N VAL A 94 8.42 -4.37 -6.03
CA VAL A 94 7.55 -5.40 -6.64
C VAL A 94 6.07 -5.00 -6.53
N ALA A 95 5.64 -4.52 -5.35
CA ALA A 95 4.28 -4.03 -5.14
C ALA A 95 3.94 -2.86 -6.08
N ALA A 96 4.89 -1.97 -6.37
CA ALA A 96 4.71 -0.88 -7.34
C ALA A 96 4.42 -1.39 -8.74
N PHE A 97 5.19 -2.37 -9.21
CA PHE A 97 4.96 -2.96 -10.53
C PHE A 97 3.61 -3.66 -10.62
N ILE A 98 3.22 -4.39 -9.57
CA ILE A 98 1.92 -5.06 -9.50
C ILE A 98 0.80 -4.01 -9.53
N TRP A 99 0.91 -2.96 -8.73
CA TRP A 99 -0.06 -1.86 -8.71
C TRP A 99 -0.23 -1.24 -10.09
N ILE A 100 0.87 -0.85 -10.75
CA ILE A 100 0.83 -0.23 -12.08
C ILE A 100 0.15 -1.16 -13.10
N HIS A 101 0.51 -2.45 -13.10
CA HIS A 101 -0.09 -3.41 -14.02
C HIS A 101 -1.59 -3.58 -13.76
N THR A 102 -1.99 -3.79 -12.50
CA THR A 102 -3.39 -3.93 -12.11
C THR A 102 -4.20 -2.69 -12.46
N PHE A 103 -3.68 -1.49 -12.19
CA PHE A 103 -4.37 -0.25 -12.56
C PHE A 103 -4.50 -0.10 -14.06
N ASN A 104 -3.43 -0.32 -14.82
CA ASN A 104 -3.47 -0.24 -16.28
C ASN A 104 -4.50 -1.21 -16.88
N ASP A 105 -4.56 -2.43 -16.36
CA ASP A 105 -5.52 -3.45 -16.77
C ASP A 105 -6.97 -3.06 -16.41
N LEU A 106 -7.20 -2.51 -15.20
CA LEU A 106 -8.49 -1.92 -14.84
C LEU A 106 -8.88 -0.81 -15.80
N HIS A 107 -7.98 0.12 -16.13
CA HIS A 107 -8.25 1.21 -17.06
C HIS A 107 -8.72 0.73 -18.43
N THR A 108 -8.06 -0.30 -18.97
CA THR A 108 -8.36 -0.80 -20.31
C THR A 108 -9.63 -1.65 -20.34
N ASN A 109 -9.89 -2.41 -19.27
CA ASN A 109 -10.88 -3.48 -19.28
C ASN A 109 -12.04 -3.29 -18.29
N ILE A 110 -12.17 -2.15 -17.60
CA ILE A 110 -13.21 -1.92 -16.58
C ILE A 110 -14.62 -2.23 -17.11
N GLY A 111 -14.95 -1.82 -18.35
CA GLY A 111 -16.26 -2.09 -18.94
C GLY A 111 -16.54 -3.58 -19.12
N VAL A 112 -15.52 -4.36 -19.50
CA VAL A 112 -15.61 -5.83 -19.64
C VAL A 112 -15.78 -6.46 -18.26
N TYR A 113 -14.96 -6.09 -17.28
CA TYR A 113 -15.04 -6.61 -15.93
C TYR A 113 -16.39 -6.35 -15.25
N LEU A 114 -16.94 -5.15 -15.43
CA LEU A 114 -18.24 -4.82 -14.86
C LEU A 114 -19.37 -5.69 -15.45
N ASN A 115 -19.29 -6.00 -16.75
CA ASN A 115 -20.24 -6.91 -17.39
C ASN A 115 -20.05 -8.35 -16.89
N GLU A 116 -18.81 -8.84 -16.81
CA GLU A 116 -18.54 -10.20 -16.32
C GLU A 116 -18.93 -10.37 -14.85
N MET A 117 -18.60 -9.41 -14.00
CA MET A 117 -18.95 -9.41 -12.58
C MET A 117 -20.46 -9.42 -12.39
N SER A 118 -21.21 -8.64 -13.17
CA SER A 118 -22.68 -8.65 -13.10
C SER A 118 -23.29 -10.02 -13.45
N GLN A 119 -22.65 -10.79 -14.33
CA GLN A 119 -23.08 -12.14 -14.67
C GLN A 119 -22.67 -13.17 -13.61
N ALA A 120 -21.56 -12.94 -12.91
CA ALA A 120 -20.99 -13.85 -11.90
C ALA A 120 -21.64 -13.67 -10.52
N GLU A 121 -21.75 -12.42 -10.02
CA GLU A 121 -22.52 -12.05 -8.81
C GLU A 121 -23.98 -12.50 -8.94
N GLY A 122 -24.49 -12.49 -10.18
CA GLY A 122 -25.38 -13.48 -10.80
C GLY A 122 -25.91 -14.60 -9.92
N GLN A 123 -24.96 -15.39 -9.43
CA GLN A 123 -25.15 -16.75 -8.95
C GLN A 123 -24.90 -16.88 -7.45
N ILE A 124 -24.44 -15.82 -6.78
CA ILE A 124 -24.01 -15.82 -5.38
C ILE A 124 -24.99 -14.94 -4.60
N GLY A 125 -25.65 -15.49 -3.58
CA GLY A 125 -26.85 -14.92 -2.95
C GLY A 125 -26.73 -13.59 -2.19
N ASP A 126 -25.74 -12.73 -2.48
CA ASP A 126 -25.46 -11.46 -1.78
C ASP A 126 -25.80 -10.21 -2.63
N TRP A 127 -26.74 -10.35 -3.56
CA TRP A 127 -27.20 -9.30 -4.48
C TRP A 127 -27.63 -7.99 -3.82
N THR A 128 -28.13 -8.05 -2.58
CA THR A 128 -28.74 -6.86 -1.93
C THR A 128 -27.68 -5.84 -1.54
N GLU A 129 -26.55 -6.26 -0.96
CA GLU A 129 -25.46 -5.34 -0.60
C GLU A 129 -24.78 -4.74 -1.83
N TRP A 130 -24.57 -5.55 -2.87
CA TRP A 130 -23.98 -5.11 -4.13
C TRP A 130 -24.87 -4.09 -4.86
N CYS A 131 -26.17 -4.38 -4.99
CA CYS A 131 -27.14 -3.44 -5.58
C CYS A 131 -27.29 -2.15 -4.76
N ASN A 132 -27.24 -2.22 -3.42
CA ASN A 132 -27.26 -1.04 -2.57
C ASN A 132 -26.03 -0.15 -2.78
N SER A 133 -24.86 -0.76 -2.93
CA SER A 133 -23.60 -0.04 -3.19
C SER A 133 -23.65 0.69 -4.54
N TRP A 134 -24.17 0.03 -5.59
CA TRP A 134 -24.44 0.67 -6.88
C TRP A 134 -25.44 1.82 -6.78
N ASN A 135 -26.58 1.63 -6.11
CA ASN A 135 -27.60 2.67 -5.94
C ASN A 135 -27.04 3.92 -5.25
N GLY A 136 -26.22 3.72 -4.20
CA GLY A 136 -25.50 4.81 -3.54
C GLY A 136 -24.53 5.52 -4.49
N PHE A 137 -23.76 4.76 -5.27
CA PHE A 137 -22.78 5.32 -6.21
C PHE A 137 -23.43 6.17 -7.31
N LEU A 138 -24.54 5.70 -7.89
CA LEU A 138 -25.29 6.38 -8.96
C LEU A 138 -25.84 7.73 -8.50
N LYS A 139 -26.46 7.75 -7.31
CA LYS A 139 -27.03 8.97 -6.72
C LYS A 139 -25.95 10.01 -6.44
N THR A 140 -24.80 9.58 -5.93
CA THR A 140 -23.67 10.45 -5.60
C THR A 140 -22.99 11.00 -6.85
N ASN A 141 -22.73 10.14 -7.85
CA ASN A 141 -21.89 10.48 -9.00
C ASN A 141 -22.67 10.87 -10.25
N LYS A 142 -24.01 10.81 -10.23
CA LYS A 142 -24.89 11.15 -11.36
C LYS A 142 -24.40 10.48 -12.65
N CYS A 143 -24.43 9.15 -12.66
CA CYS A 143 -24.03 8.33 -13.80
C CYS A 143 -24.96 7.12 -13.93
N CYS A 144 -24.77 6.31 -14.97
CA CYS A 144 -25.51 5.07 -15.20
C CYS A 144 -24.63 3.82 -15.11
N ALA A 145 -25.12 2.81 -14.39
CA ALA A 145 -24.50 1.50 -14.33
C ALA A 145 -24.62 0.80 -15.69
N PRO A 146 -23.79 -0.23 -15.97
CA PRO A 146 -24.00 -1.09 -17.13
C PRO A 146 -25.39 -1.71 -17.12
N LYS A 147 -25.97 -1.92 -18.31
CA LYS A 147 -27.34 -2.47 -18.45
C LYS A 147 -27.53 -3.81 -17.75
N THR A 148 -26.50 -4.65 -17.74
CA THR A 148 -26.52 -5.93 -17.04
C THR A 148 -26.71 -5.78 -15.53
N VAL A 149 -26.16 -4.72 -14.93
CA VAL A 149 -26.35 -4.37 -13.50
C VAL A 149 -27.77 -3.85 -13.27
N GLU A 150 -28.25 -2.98 -14.17
CA GLU A 150 -29.61 -2.41 -14.10
C GLU A 150 -30.69 -3.49 -14.16
N GLU A 151 -30.53 -4.46 -15.07
CA GLU A 151 -31.45 -5.59 -15.24
C GLU A 151 -31.39 -6.58 -14.07
N SER A 152 -30.23 -6.70 -13.42
CA SER A 152 -30.04 -7.68 -12.34
C SER A 152 -30.52 -7.19 -10.96
N CYS A 153 -30.51 -5.88 -10.71
CA CYS A 153 -30.94 -5.32 -9.44
C CYS A 153 -32.47 -5.15 -9.38
N TRP A 154 -33.12 -5.85 -8.44
CA TRP A 154 -34.56 -6.20 -8.40
C TRP A 154 -35.59 -5.07 -8.43
N ASP A 155 -35.19 -3.81 -8.25
CA ASP A 155 -36.10 -2.64 -8.26
C ASP A 155 -35.82 -1.66 -9.40
N GLY A 156 -34.99 -2.03 -10.38
CA GLY A 156 -34.65 -1.16 -11.50
C GLY A 156 -33.89 0.06 -11.01
N LEU A 157 -32.56 0.00 -11.10
CA LEU A 157 -31.76 1.22 -11.11
C LEU A 157 -32.14 2.04 -12.36
N GLN A 158 -33.29 2.73 -12.31
CA GLN A 158 -33.76 3.54 -13.42
C GLN A 158 -32.76 4.67 -13.62
N CYS A 159 -31.91 4.49 -14.62
CA CYS A 159 -30.99 5.51 -15.00
C CYS A 159 -31.59 6.31 -16.14
N ASP A 160 -31.57 7.63 -16.01
CA ASP A 160 -31.94 8.48 -17.12
C ASP A 160 -30.85 8.38 -18.20
N SER A 161 -31.28 7.96 -19.39
CA SER A 161 -30.43 7.77 -20.59
C SER A 161 -29.63 9.01 -20.99
N ALA A 162 -29.95 10.19 -20.45
CA ALA A 162 -29.17 11.41 -20.63
C ALA A 162 -27.87 11.45 -19.80
N LEU A 163 -27.70 10.58 -18.79
CA LEU A 163 -26.51 10.55 -17.94
C LEU A 163 -25.37 9.71 -18.55
N PRO A 164 -24.10 10.07 -18.26
CA PRO A 164 -22.95 9.32 -18.72
C PRO A 164 -22.83 7.97 -18.01
N SER A 165 -22.11 7.03 -18.63
CA SER A 165 -21.83 5.74 -18.01
C SER A 165 -20.88 5.88 -16.80
N CYS A 166 -21.14 5.10 -15.74
CA CYS A 166 -20.39 5.12 -14.49
C CYS A 166 -18.96 4.59 -14.58
N HIS A 167 -18.52 3.98 -15.70
CA HIS A 167 -17.17 3.45 -15.80
C HIS A 167 -16.11 4.54 -15.55
N LEU A 168 -16.28 5.73 -16.14
CA LEU A 168 -15.38 6.86 -15.92
C LEU A 168 -15.49 7.41 -14.51
N SER A 169 -16.70 7.51 -13.96
CA SER A 169 -16.92 8.01 -12.60
C SER A 169 -16.30 7.09 -11.55
N LEU A 170 -16.42 5.76 -11.74
CA LEU A 170 -15.84 4.76 -10.86
C LEU A 170 -14.31 4.79 -10.91
N LEU A 171 -13.75 4.93 -12.11
CA LEU A 171 -12.31 5.08 -12.30
C LEU A 171 -11.78 6.39 -11.71
N ALA A 172 -12.51 7.50 -11.89
CA ALA A 172 -12.17 8.79 -11.31
C ALA A 172 -12.23 8.76 -9.78
N TRP A 173 -13.23 8.07 -9.21
CA TRP A 173 -13.30 7.83 -7.76
C TRP A 173 -12.09 7.03 -7.29
N LEU A 174 -11.74 5.94 -7.98
CA LEU A 174 -10.59 5.10 -7.63
C LEU A 174 -9.30 5.92 -7.61
N HIS A 175 -9.01 6.69 -8.67
CA HIS A 175 -7.89 7.62 -8.72
C HIS A 175 -7.87 8.63 -7.57
N GLY A 176 -9.03 9.21 -7.25
CA GLY A 176 -9.16 10.14 -6.13
C GLY A 176 -8.72 9.55 -4.80
N GLN A 177 -8.92 8.24 -4.60
CA GLN A 177 -8.47 7.53 -3.41
C GLN A 177 -7.01 7.07 -3.50
N THR A 178 -6.57 6.60 -4.67
CA THR A 178 -5.29 5.89 -4.79
C THR A 178 -4.10 6.73 -5.19
N ASP A 179 -4.30 7.83 -5.93
CA ASP A 179 -3.18 8.63 -6.44
C ASP A 179 -2.42 9.32 -5.28
N GLY A 180 -3.15 9.77 -4.26
CA GLY A 180 -2.55 10.33 -3.04
C GLY A 180 -1.77 9.29 -2.24
N LEU A 181 -2.32 8.08 -2.10
CA LEU A 181 -1.63 6.96 -1.42
C LEU A 181 -0.36 6.57 -2.17
N ALA A 182 -0.44 6.37 -3.49
CA ALA A 182 0.71 6.07 -4.34
C ALA A 182 1.75 7.20 -4.27
N GLY A 183 1.30 8.45 -4.30
CA GLY A 183 2.13 9.64 -4.12
C GLY A 183 2.97 9.58 -2.85
N ILE A 184 2.33 9.33 -1.71
CA ILE A 184 3.00 9.24 -0.41
C ILE A 184 3.92 8.03 -0.33
N LEU A 185 3.49 6.88 -0.84
CA LEU A 185 4.28 5.65 -0.80
C LEU A 185 5.57 5.78 -1.62
N TYR A 186 5.49 6.29 -2.85
CA TYR A 186 6.62 6.28 -3.79
C TYR A 186 7.44 7.57 -3.81
N PHE A 187 6.86 8.73 -3.48
CA PHE A 187 7.60 10.00 -3.44
C PHE A 187 8.06 10.42 -2.05
N LEU A 188 7.45 9.89 -0.97
CA LEU A 188 7.87 10.21 0.41
C LEU A 188 8.48 9.01 1.12
N LEU A 189 7.73 7.91 1.28
CA LEU A 189 8.19 6.75 2.06
C LEU A 189 9.36 6.03 1.39
N TYR A 190 9.28 5.74 0.09
CA TYR A 190 10.31 5.01 -0.63
C TYR A 190 11.69 5.72 -0.64
N PRO A 191 11.80 7.01 -0.99
CA PRO A 191 13.08 7.73 -0.93
C PRO A 191 13.62 7.87 0.48
N LEU A 192 12.75 8.09 1.47
CA LEU A 192 13.15 8.16 2.88
C LEU A 192 13.76 6.83 3.35
N LYS A 193 13.14 5.70 3.00
CA LYS A 193 13.68 4.36 3.26
C LYS A 193 15.04 4.14 2.60
N LEU A 194 15.18 4.49 1.31
CA LEU A 194 16.45 4.39 0.61
C LEU A 194 17.53 5.19 1.32
N THR A 195 17.23 6.43 1.70
CA THR A 195 18.18 7.30 2.42
C THR A 195 18.61 6.66 3.74
N VAL A 196 17.67 6.11 4.52
CA VAL A 196 17.98 5.40 5.76
C VAL A 196 18.91 4.20 5.52
N VAL A 197 18.63 3.38 4.49
CA VAL A 197 19.48 2.22 4.15
C VAL A 197 20.87 2.63 3.68
N PHE A 198 20.98 3.69 2.87
CA PHE A 198 22.27 4.20 2.39
C PHE A 198 23.10 4.81 3.51
N VAL A 199 22.50 5.63 4.38
CA VAL A 199 23.21 6.26 5.51
C VAL A 199 23.68 5.20 6.51
N LEU A 200 22.82 4.24 6.85
CA LEU A 200 23.20 3.14 7.76
C LEU A 200 24.23 2.17 7.17
N ARG A 201 24.47 2.18 5.86
CA ARG A 201 25.47 1.30 5.22
C ARG A 201 26.87 1.57 5.75
N GLU A 202 27.25 2.84 5.87
CA GLU A 202 28.59 3.23 6.32
C GLU A 202 28.83 2.74 7.76
N ASP A 203 27.84 2.95 8.64
CA ASP A 203 27.87 2.47 10.02
C ASP A 203 27.96 0.93 10.11
N VAL A 204 27.23 0.21 9.25
CA VAL A 204 27.28 -1.26 9.23
C VAL A 204 28.65 -1.75 8.73
N MET A 205 29.24 -1.10 7.72
CA MET A 205 30.54 -1.48 7.16
C MET A 205 31.70 -1.22 8.11
N GLU A 206 31.69 -0.09 8.84
CA GLU A 206 32.69 0.22 9.86
C GLU A 206 32.68 -0.84 10.98
N LEU A 207 31.50 -1.28 11.40
CA LEU A 207 31.32 -2.32 12.42
C LEU A 207 31.71 -3.72 11.95
N VAL A 208 31.41 -4.08 10.70
CA VAL A 208 31.87 -5.36 10.12
C VAL A 208 33.40 -5.40 10.16
N THR A 209 34.03 -4.30 9.76
CA THR A 209 35.49 -4.14 9.78
C THR A 209 36.05 -4.29 11.20
N GLU A 210 35.46 -3.65 12.22
CA GLU A 210 35.86 -3.80 13.63
C GLU A 210 35.80 -5.27 14.11
N ILE A 211 34.75 -6.01 13.77
CA ILE A 211 34.58 -7.42 14.19
C ILE A 211 35.64 -8.32 13.53
N PHE A 212 35.90 -8.14 12.23
CA PHE A 212 36.95 -8.89 11.53
C PHE A 212 38.33 -8.63 12.16
N TYR A 213 38.63 -7.37 12.49
CA TYR A 213 39.90 -7.03 13.15
C TYR A 213 39.99 -7.53 14.59
N SER A 214 38.89 -7.54 15.36
CA SER A 214 38.92 -8.06 16.74
C SER A 214 39.10 -9.57 16.80
N ASN A 215 38.50 -10.31 15.86
CA ASN A 215 38.63 -11.77 15.80
C ASN A 215 40.05 -12.21 15.42
N HIS A 216 40.72 -11.51 14.48
CA HIS A 216 42.10 -11.84 14.12
C HIS A 216 43.15 -11.38 15.14
N LYS A 217 42.81 -10.46 16.05
CA LYS A 217 43.72 -10.07 17.15
C LYS A 217 43.90 -11.17 18.21
N GLY A 218 43.01 -12.17 18.23
CA GLY A 218 43.10 -13.34 19.11
C GLY A 218 44.05 -14.44 18.61
N GLU A 219 44.44 -14.42 17.33
CA GLU A 219 45.28 -15.48 16.72
C GLU A 219 46.79 -15.18 16.79
N TYR A 220 47.20 -14.00 17.27
CA TYR A 220 48.60 -13.60 17.44
C TYR A 220 49.01 -13.43 18.92
N LYS A 221 48.42 -14.21 19.82
CA LYS A 221 48.84 -14.32 21.23
C LYS A 221 49.17 -15.75 21.58
#